data_AF-K9KBC1-F1
#
_entry.id   AF-K9KBC1-F1
#
_cell.length_a   1.000
_cell.length_b   1.000
_cell.length_c   1.000
_cell.angle_alpha   90.00
_cell.angle_beta   90.00
_cell.angle_gamma   90.00
#
_symmetry.space_group_name_H-M   'P 1'
#
loop_
_entity.id
_entity.type
_entity.pdbx_description
1 polymer ?
#
loop_
_entity_poly.entity_id
_entity_poly.type
_entity_poly.pdbx_seq_one_letter_code
_entity_poly.pdbx_strand_id
1 'polypeptide(L)'
;KMTKDHLVEEKTSLQKSLLYYESQHGRPGSPSTKRRGQMLQPIIEGETAHFFEEIKEEEEDGVSLSPELTDILRTAVQAQTSLENSESDVEENQEKLALDLRLSSTRAASMPELLEQLWKARAEKKKLRKTLREFEEAFYQQNGRNAQKEDRVPVLEEYREYKKIKAKLRLLEVLISKQDSSKSI
;
A
#
# COMPACT_ATOMS: atom_id res chain seq x y z
N LYS A 1 14.35 46.65 19.60
CA LYS A 1 13.46 46.42 18.44
C LYS A 1 14.29 45.71 17.37
N MET A 2 13.90 44.51 16.94
CA MET A 2 14.56 43.83 15.82
C MET A 2 14.35 44.67 14.55
N THR A 3 15.42 45.07 13.87
CA THR A 3 15.29 45.78 12.60
C THR A 3 15.00 44.77 11.48
N LYS A 4 14.45 45.26 10.37
CA LYS A 4 14.14 44.43 9.21
C LYS A 4 15.38 43.71 8.68
N ASP A 5 16.53 44.37 8.72
CA ASP A 5 17.79 43.81 8.23
C ASP A 5 18.29 42.67 9.12
N HIS A 6 18.17 42.78 10.44
CA HIS A 6 18.47 41.67 11.36
C HIS A 6 17.57 40.45 11.10
N LEU A 7 16.29 40.64 10.79
CA LEU A 7 15.41 39.53 10.44
C LEU A 7 15.81 38.84 9.12
N VAL A 8 16.24 39.62 8.12
CA VAL A 8 16.70 39.07 6.84
C VAL A 8 17.99 38.29 7.03
N GLU A 9 18.93 38.84 7.79
CA GLU A 9 20.21 38.20 8.08
C GLU A 9 20.01 36.86 8.81
N GLU A 10 19.24 36.85 9.89
CA GLU A 10 18.89 35.63 10.64
C GLU A 10 18.21 34.58 9.74
N LYS A 11 17.25 35.01 8.90
CA LYS A 11 16.59 34.12 7.94
C LYS A 11 17.60 33.51 6.97
N THR A 12 18.49 34.31 6.40
CA THR A 12 19.48 33.82 5.44
C THR A 12 20.50 32.91 6.09
N SER A 13 20.88 33.18 7.34
CA SER A 13 21.77 32.36 8.14
C SER A 13 21.15 30.97 8.40
N LEU A 14 19.90 30.93 8.85
CA LEU A 14 19.15 29.68 9.04
C LEU A 14 18.98 28.89 7.74
N GLN A 15 18.69 29.56 6.63
CA GLN A 15 18.57 28.89 5.33
C GLN A 15 19.89 28.22 4.92
N LYS A 16 21.02 28.91 5.10
CA LYS A 16 22.35 28.36 4.81
C LYS A 16 22.70 27.18 5.73
N SER A 17 22.40 27.28 7.03
CA SER A 17 22.68 26.19 7.98
C SER A 17 21.84 24.95 7.70
N LEU A 18 20.56 25.11 7.35
CA LEU A 18 19.69 24.00 6.96
C LEU A 18 20.16 23.32 5.66
N LEU A 19 20.56 24.09 4.65
CA LEU A 19 21.13 23.55 3.41
C LEU A 19 22.45 22.81 3.66
N TYR A 20 23.32 23.35 4.53
CA TYR A 20 24.55 22.68 4.91
C TYR A 20 24.25 21.36 5.64
N TYR A 21 23.31 21.37 6.59
CA TYR A 21 22.89 20.17 7.30
C TYR A 21 22.33 19.10 6.35
N GLU A 22 21.50 19.51 5.38
CA GLU A 22 20.97 18.64 4.32
C GLU A 22 22.08 18.05 3.45
N SER A 23 23.14 18.81 3.14
CA SER A 23 24.27 18.29 2.36
C SER A 23 25.05 17.19 3.10
N GLN A 24 25.10 17.26 4.44
CA GLN A 24 25.81 16.29 5.27
C GLN A 24 24.94 15.06 5.60
N HIS A 25 23.64 15.26 5.85
CA HIS A 25 22.74 14.22 6.38
C HIS A 25 21.67 13.74 5.40
N GLY A 26 21.58 14.38 4.23
CA GLY A 26 20.49 14.20 3.27
C GLY A 26 19.20 14.92 3.70
N ARG A 27 18.20 14.95 2.80
CA ARG A 27 16.87 15.45 3.15
C ARG A 27 16.21 14.51 4.17
N PRO A 28 15.68 15.03 5.29
CA PRO A 28 14.77 14.25 6.13
C PRO A 28 13.50 13.96 5.32
N GLY A 29 13.50 12.82 4.64
CA GLY A 29 12.46 12.41 3.70
C GLY A 29 12.27 10.90 3.74
N SER A 30 11.14 10.50 4.33
CA SER A 30 10.59 9.14 4.40
C SER A 30 11.43 8.11 5.16
N PRO A 31 10.83 7.19 5.95
CA PRO A 31 11.52 6.10 6.65
C PRO A 31 12.50 5.28 5.77
N SER A 32 12.34 5.34 4.45
CA SER A 32 13.19 4.68 3.45
C SER A 32 14.66 5.12 3.46
N THR A 33 14.99 6.34 3.90
CA THR A 33 16.40 6.81 3.92
C THR A 33 17.25 6.10 4.98
N LYS A 34 16.64 5.61 6.07
CA LYS A 34 17.36 4.86 7.13
C LYS A 34 17.89 3.50 6.69
N ARG A 35 17.33 2.92 5.61
CA ARG A 35 17.78 1.60 5.11
C ARG A 35 19.06 1.65 4.27
N ARG A 36 19.46 2.83 3.79
CA ARG A 36 20.65 2.96 2.92
C ARG A 36 21.97 2.96 3.70
N GLY A 37 21.93 3.14 5.02
CA GLY A 37 23.13 3.22 5.88
C GLY A 37 23.49 1.93 6.63
N GLN A 38 22.69 0.87 6.57
CA GLN A 38 23.13 -0.42 7.11
C GLN A 38 24.11 -1.02 6.11
N MET A 39 25.40 -1.02 6.45
CA MET A 39 26.40 -1.85 5.77
C MET A 39 25.86 -3.28 5.77
N LEU A 40 25.49 -3.77 4.59
CA LEU A 40 25.05 -5.16 4.43
C LEU A 40 26.19 -6.07 4.88
N GLN A 41 25.87 -7.09 5.66
CA GLN A 41 26.88 -8.05 6.09
C GLN A 41 27.50 -8.72 4.85
N PRO A 42 28.82 -8.97 4.86
CA PRO A 42 29.47 -9.71 3.78
C PRO A 42 28.82 -11.08 3.61
N ILE A 43 28.51 -11.45 2.38
CA ILE A 43 27.96 -12.77 2.06
C ILE A 43 29.09 -13.78 2.29
N ILE A 44 28.86 -14.76 3.17
CA ILE A 44 29.79 -15.85 3.41
C ILE A 44 29.63 -16.85 2.26
N GLU A 45 30.66 -16.97 1.42
CA GLU A 45 30.67 -17.88 0.28
C GLU A 45 30.64 -19.33 0.79
N GLY A 46 29.59 -20.09 0.42
CA GLY A 46 29.36 -21.48 0.87
C GLY A 46 28.19 -21.67 1.83
N GLU A 47 27.62 -20.60 2.37
CA GLU A 47 26.43 -20.63 3.22
C GLU A 47 25.22 -20.15 2.42
N THR A 48 24.30 -21.07 2.06
CA THR A 48 23.05 -20.66 1.42
C THR A 48 22.21 -19.93 2.46
N ALA A 49 22.07 -18.61 2.32
CA ALA A 49 21.16 -17.85 3.18
C ALA A 49 19.75 -18.46 3.06
N HIS A 50 19.21 -18.93 4.18
CA HIS A 50 17.82 -19.37 4.31
C HIS A 50 16.87 -18.16 4.28
N PHE A 51 16.88 -17.40 3.19
CA PHE A 51 15.91 -16.32 2.95
C PHE A 51 14.54 -16.87 2.53
N PHE A 52 14.54 -18.12 2.10
CA PHE A 52 13.35 -18.95 2.00
C PHE A 52 13.48 -19.99 3.11
N GLU A 53 12.93 -19.67 4.28
CA GLU A 53 12.17 -20.71 4.95
C GLU A 53 11.12 -21.10 3.91
N GLU A 54 11.26 -22.34 3.44
CA GLU A 54 10.30 -23.07 2.66
C GLU A 54 8.91 -22.50 2.96
N ILE A 55 8.30 -21.80 1.98
CA ILE A 55 6.84 -21.70 1.99
C ILE A 55 6.42 -23.15 1.76
N LYS A 56 6.40 -23.92 2.85
CA LYS A 56 5.46 -25.01 2.93
C LYS A 56 4.15 -24.36 2.60
N GLU A 57 3.53 -24.85 1.53
CA GLU A 57 2.09 -24.85 1.41
C GLU A 57 1.56 -25.62 2.63
N GLU A 58 1.63 -25.02 3.81
CA GLU A 58 0.77 -25.36 4.92
C GLU A 58 -0.55 -24.69 4.58
N GLU A 59 -1.52 -25.54 4.25
CA GLU A 59 -2.93 -25.22 4.42
C GLU A 59 -3.13 -24.82 5.88
N GLU A 60 -2.99 -23.52 6.20
CA GLU A 60 -3.36 -23.02 7.51
C GLU A 60 -4.88 -22.79 7.58
N ASP A 61 -5.48 -23.78 8.21
CA ASP A 61 -6.58 -23.69 9.15
C ASP A 61 -6.64 -22.35 9.92
N GLY A 62 -7.86 -21.92 10.25
CA GLY A 62 -8.18 -20.54 10.62
C GLY A 62 -7.36 -19.90 11.75
N VAL A 63 -6.65 -18.82 11.41
CA VAL A 63 -6.09 -17.85 12.37
C VAL A 63 -7.21 -17.04 13.03
N SER A 64 -7.64 -17.49 14.22
CA SER A 64 -8.44 -16.72 15.16
C SER A 64 -7.63 -15.51 15.66
N LEU A 65 -8.04 -14.30 15.27
CA LEU A 65 -7.46 -13.06 15.78
C LEU A 65 -7.65 -12.98 17.31
N SER A 66 -6.57 -12.68 18.04
CA SER A 66 -6.60 -12.45 19.49
C SER A 66 -7.65 -11.37 19.85
N PRO A 67 -8.44 -11.56 20.93
CA PRO A 67 -9.44 -10.57 21.40
C PRO A 67 -8.85 -9.17 21.58
N GLU A 68 -7.57 -9.07 21.93
CA GLU A 68 -6.87 -7.82 22.23
C GLU A 68 -6.72 -6.89 21.01
N LEU A 69 -6.58 -7.45 19.80
CA LEU A 69 -6.50 -6.64 18.57
C LEU A 69 -7.85 -6.08 18.13
N THR A 70 -8.94 -6.71 18.56
CA THR A 70 -10.31 -6.32 18.19
C THR A 70 -10.74 -5.07 18.96
N ASP A 71 -10.28 -4.90 20.20
CA ASP A 71 -10.59 -3.74 21.04
C ASP A 71 -9.78 -2.49 20.66
N ILE A 72 -8.56 -2.67 20.15
CA ILE A 72 -7.76 -1.57 19.58
C ILE A 72 -8.44 -0.99 18.34
N LEU A 73 -8.98 -1.86 17.46
CA LEU A 73 -9.75 -1.44 16.29
C LEU A 73 -11.03 -0.69 16.66
N ARG A 74 -11.73 -1.14 17.72
CA ARG A 74 -12.97 -0.49 18.20
C ARG A 74 -12.70 0.90 18.79
N THR A 75 -11.59 1.05 19.50
CA THR A 75 -11.17 2.33 20.10
C THR A 75 -10.71 3.33 19.02
N ALA A 76 -10.04 2.87 17.98
CA ALA A 76 -9.62 3.70 16.85
C ALA A 76 -10.82 4.26 16.04
N VAL A 77 -11.91 3.50 15.95
CA VAL A 77 -13.15 3.93 15.27
C VAL A 77 -13.87 5.04 16.04
N GLN A 78 -13.84 5.03 17.38
CA GLN A 78 -14.47 6.08 18.19
C GLN A 78 -13.71 7.41 18.14
N ALA A 79 -12.37 7.39 18.04
CA ALA A 79 -11.54 8.59 17.97
C ALA A 79 -11.66 9.37 16.63
N GLN A 80 -12.24 8.77 15.59
CA GLN A 80 -12.38 9.40 14.27
C GLN A 80 -13.67 10.25 14.13
N THR A 81 -14.57 10.24 15.14
CA THR A 81 -15.88 10.90 15.04
C THR A 81 -15.90 12.38 15.45
N SER A 82 -14.75 13.00 15.77
CA SER A 82 -14.71 14.36 16.33
C SER A 82 -13.93 15.41 15.51
N LEU A 83 -13.62 15.17 14.24
CA LEU A 83 -13.02 16.19 13.37
C LEU A 83 -13.68 16.19 11.99
N GLU A 84 -14.82 16.87 11.94
CA GLU A 84 -15.43 17.35 10.70
C GLU A 84 -14.63 18.56 10.20
N ASN A 85 -13.99 18.41 9.03
CA ASN A 85 -13.79 19.41 7.97
C ASN A 85 -12.54 19.08 7.15
N SER A 86 -12.75 18.47 5.98
CA SER A 86 -12.30 18.95 4.66
C SER A 86 -12.29 17.78 3.67
N GLU A 87 -12.78 18.05 2.45
CA GLU A 87 -12.60 17.26 1.20
C GLU A 87 -13.68 16.19 0.88
N SER A 88 -14.82 16.70 0.46
CA SER A 88 -15.97 16.01 -0.16
C SER A 88 -15.70 15.50 -1.59
N ASP A 89 -14.96 14.40 -1.75
CA ASP A 89 -14.86 13.67 -3.04
C ASP A 89 -14.52 12.15 -2.92
N VAL A 90 -14.44 11.60 -1.70
CA VAL A 90 -13.96 10.21 -1.49
C VAL A 90 -15.07 9.25 -1.05
N GLU A 91 -16.14 9.75 -0.43
CA GLU A 91 -17.22 8.90 0.11
C GLU A 91 -18.11 8.31 -0.98
N GLU A 92 -18.49 9.10 -1.99
CA GLU A 92 -19.40 8.66 -3.05
C GLU A 92 -18.83 7.50 -3.88
N ASN A 93 -17.50 7.42 -4.00
CA ASN A 93 -16.83 6.35 -4.76
C ASN A 93 -16.70 5.04 -3.95
N GLN A 94 -16.53 5.11 -2.62
CA GLN A 94 -16.44 3.90 -1.80
C GLN A 94 -17.80 3.21 -1.66
N GLU A 95 -18.89 3.97 -1.49
CA GLU A 95 -20.24 3.42 -1.41
C GLU A 95 -20.69 2.82 -2.74
N LYS A 96 -20.35 3.47 -3.85
CA LYS A 96 -20.62 2.95 -5.19
C LYS A 96 -19.85 1.66 -5.48
N LEU A 97 -18.59 1.56 -5.06
CA LEU A 97 -17.82 0.32 -5.15
C LEU A 97 -18.37 -0.78 -4.25
N ALA A 98 -18.83 -0.44 -3.04
CA ALA A 98 -19.45 -1.41 -2.15
C ALA A 98 -20.77 -1.94 -2.74
N LEU A 99 -21.58 -1.08 -3.36
CA LEU A 99 -22.81 -1.46 -4.04
C LEU A 99 -22.54 -2.27 -5.32
N ASP A 100 -21.60 -1.86 -6.17
CA ASP A 100 -21.25 -2.57 -7.40
C ASP A 100 -20.62 -3.94 -7.08
N LEU A 101 -19.81 -4.01 -6.02
CA LEU A 101 -19.26 -5.26 -5.49
C LEU A 101 -20.36 -6.16 -4.90
N ARG A 102 -21.32 -5.60 -4.16
CA ARG A 102 -22.49 -6.31 -3.62
C ARG A 102 -23.42 -6.83 -4.73
N LEU A 103 -23.55 -6.08 -5.83
CA LEU A 103 -24.32 -6.48 -7.02
C LEU A 103 -23.62 -7.59 -7.81
N SER A 104 -22.29 -7.57 -7.90
CA SER A 104 -21.53 -8.66 -8.53
C SER A 104 -21.55 -9.95 -7.70
N SER A 105 -21.64 -9.84 -6.36
CA SER A 105 -21.77 -10.99 -5.44
C SER A 105 -23.17 -11.63 -5.44
N THR A 106 -24.22 -10.92 -5.87
CA THR A 106 -25.60 -11.45 -5.88
C THR A 106 -25.90 -12.47 -6.97
N ARG A 107 -25.01 -12.65 -7.95
CA ARG A 107 -25.12 -13.77 -8.88
C ARG A 107 -24.44 -14.97 -8.23
N ALA A 108 -25.20 -16.03 -7.95
CA ALA A 108 -24.66 -17.30 -7.47
C ALA A 108 -23.76 -17.92 -8.56
N ALA A 109 -22.52 -17.44 -8.64
CA ALA A 109 -21.53 -17.93 -9.59
C ALA A 109 -21.24 -19.40 -9.27
N SER A 110 -21.16 -20.22 -10.31
CA SER A 110 -20.78 -21.63 -10.14
C SER A 110 -19.30 -21.73 -9.74
N MET A 111 -18.90 -22.85 -9.11
CA MET A 111 -17.50 -23.05 -8.74
C MET A 111 -16.49 -22.84 -9.90
N PRO A 112 -16.71 -23.42 -11.11
CA PRO A 112 -15.80 -23.16 -12.23
C PRO A 112 -15.78 -21.67 -12.65
N GLU A 113 -16.91 -20.98 -12.54
CA GLU A 113 -16.99 -19.54 -12.82
C GLU A 113 -16.21 -18.70 -11.80
N LEU A 114 -16.25 -19.06 -10.51
CA LEU A 114 -15.44 -18.42 -9.47
C LEU A 114 -13.93 -18.59 -9.73
N LEU A 115 -13.51 -19.79 -10.13
CA LEU A 115 -12.12 -20.07 -10.50
C LEU A 115 -11.67 -19.29 -11.74
N GLU A 116 -12.53 -19.22 -12.76
CA GLU A 116 -12.26 -18.43 -13.96
C GLU A 116 -12.11 -16.93 -13.63
N GLN A 117 -13.01 -16.40 -12.81
CA GLN A 117 -12.93 -15.02 -12.32
C GLN A 117 -11.67 -14.77 -11.50
N LEU A 118 -11.25 -15.73 -10.67
CA LEU A 118 -10.02 -15.66 -9.88
C LEU A 118 -8.78 -15.56 -10.78
N TRP A 119 -8.70 -16.41 -11.81
CA TRP A 119 -7.59 -16.38 -12.77
C TRP A 119 -7.55 -15.07 -13.55
N LYS A 120 -8.70 -14.59 -14.03
CA LYS A 120 -8.81 -13.28 -14.69
C LYS A 120 -8.34 -12.14 -13.79
N ALA A 121 -8.85 -12.08 -12.55
CA ALA A 121 -8.46 -11.06 -11.58
C ALA A 121 -6.96 -11.14 -11.22
N ARG A 122 -6.36 -12.35 -11.16
CA ARG A 122 -4.91 -12.53 -10.95
C ARG A 122 -4.10 -11.98 -12.12
N ALA A 123 -4.52 -12.25 -13.36
CA ALA A 123 -3.86 -11.74 -14.56
C ALA A 123 -3.94 -10.21 -14.64
N GLU A 124 -5.11 -9.62 -14.37
CA GLU A 124 -5.29 -8.17 -14.34
C GLU A 124 -4.46 -7.50 -13.24
N LYS A 125 -4.44 -8.07 -12.01
CA LYS A 125 -3.57 -7.59 -10.93
C LYS A 125 -2.10 -7.60 -11.34
N LYS A 126 -1.65 -8.64 -12.04
CA LYS A 126 -0.27 -8.75 -12.54
C LYS A 126 0.02 -7.65 -13.57
N LYS A 127 -0.91 -7.39 -14.49
CA LYS A 127 -0.80 -6.31 -15.48
C LYS A 127 -0.69 -4.94 -14.80
N LEU A 128 -1.61 -4.61 -13.89
CA LEU A 128 -1.59 -3.34 -13.15
C LEU A 128 -0.31 -3.14 -12.34
N ARG A 129 0.17 -4.18 -11.66
CA ARG A 129 1.48 -4.14 -10.97
C ARG A 129 2.64 -3.86 -11.92
N LYS A 130 2.57 -4.31 -13.17
CA LYS A 130 3.59 -4.03 -14.18
C LYS A 130 3.54 -2.56 -14.57
N THR A 131 2.37 -2.06 -14.97
CA THR A 131 2.16 -0.66 -15.36
C THR A 131 2.58 0.32 -14.26
N LEU A 132 2.18 0.08 -13.01
CA LEU A 132 2.58 0.94 -11.88
C LEU A 132 4.09 0.95 -11.65
N ARG A 133 4.77 -0.18 -11.84
CA ARG A 133 6.24 -0.27 -11.71
C ARG A 133 6.96 0.39 -12.87
N GLU A 134 6.50 0.18 -14.10
CA GLU A 134 7.02 0.85 -15.30
C GLU A 134 6.95 2.37 -15.15
N PHE A 135 5.85 2.89 -14.59
CA PHE A 135 5.72 4.31 -14.27
C PHE A 135 6.73 4.76 -13.20
N GLU A 136 6.82 4.07 -12.06
CA GLU A 136 7.74 4.46 -10.98
C GLU A 136 9.21 4.42 -11.44
N GLU A 137 9.55 3.43 -12.28
CA GLU A 137 10.88 3.29 -12.87
C GLU A 137 11.18 4.41 -13.89
N ALA A 138 10.27 4.66 -14.84
CA ALA A 138 10.43 5.74 -15.82
C ALA A 138 10.52 7.10 -15.12
N PHE A 139 9.70 7.32 -14.09
CA PHE A 139 9.73 8.52 -13.28
C PHE A 139 11.08 8.70 -12.58
N TYR A 140 11.62 7.63 -11.99
CA TYR A 140 12.93 7.66 -11.34
C TYR A 140 14.06 7.94 -12.34
N GLN A 141 14.04 7.30 -13.51
CA GLN A 141 15.03 7.51 -14.57
C GLN A 141 15.03 8.96 -15.08
N GLN A 142 13.85 9.58 -15.19
CA GLN A 142 13.72 10.96 -15.69
C GLN A 142 14.03 12.02 -14.63
N ASN A 143 13.56 11.82 -13.39
CA ASN A 143 13.61 12.86 -12.36
C ASN A 143 14.72 12.64 -11.31
N GLY A 144 15.37 11.47 -11.32
CA GLY A 144 16.39 11.11 -10.33
C GLY A 144 15.86 10.95 -8.89
N ARG A 145 14.54 10.88 -8.71
CA ARG A 145 13.87 10.74 -7.41
C ARG A 145 12.65 9.83 -7.52
N ASN A 146 12.19 9.29 -6.40
CA ASN A 146 10.95 8.52 -6.34
C ASN A 146 9.71 9.42 -6.54
N ALA A 147 8.65 8.84 -7.11
CA ALA A 147 7.36 9.51 -7.33
C ALA A 147 6.63 9.76 -6.00
N GLN A 148 6.21 11.00 -5.77
CA GLN A 148 5.37 11.42 -4.65
C GLN A 148 3.89 11.23 -4.98
N LYS A 149 2.99 11.55 -4.03
CA LYS A 149 1.54 11.37 -4.20
C LYS A 149 0.99 12.18 -5.38
N GLU A 150 1.46 13.42 -5.53
CA GLU A 150 1.07 14.33 -6.62
C GLU A 150 1.57 13.86 -7.99
N ASP A 151 2.75 13.24 -8.03
CA ASP A 151 3.32 12.72 -9.27
C ASP A 151 2.56 11.50 -9.81
N ARG A 152 1.74 10.82 -8.97
CA ARG A 152 1.00 9.60 -9.36
C ARG A 152 -0.26 9.87 -10.16
N VAL A 153 -0.62 11.13 -10.39
CA VAL A 153 -1.80 11.53 -11.17
C VAL A 153 -1.89 10.82 -12.53
N PRO A 154 -0.80 10.63 -13.31
CA PRO A 154 -0.86 9.94 -14.59
C PRO A 154 -1.25 8.46 -14.51
N VAL A 155 -1.06 7.81 -13.36
CA VAL A 155 -1.39 6.39 -13.13
C VAL A 155 -2.42 6.19 -12.02
N LEU A 156 -3.20 7.24 -11.73
CA LEU A 156 -4.13 7.24 -10.60
C LEU A 156 -5.25 6.22 -10.79
N GLU A 157 -5.75 6.07 -12.02
CA GLU A 157 -6.85 5.15 -12.30
C GLU A 157 -6.38 3.70 -12.22
N GLU A 158 -5.23 3.36 -12.79
CA GLU A 158 -4.62 2.02 -12.67
C GLU A 158 -4.34 1.68 -11.20
N TYR A 159 -3.96 2.67 -10.39
CA TYR A 159 -3.77 2.49 -8.96
C TYR A 159 -5.11 2.20 -8.24
N ARG A 160 -6.19 2.92 -8.60
CA ARG A 160 -7.54 2.67 -8.08
C ARG A 160 -8.03 1.28 -8.49
N GLU A 161 -7.88 0.90 -9.74
CA GLU A 161 -8.19 -0.42 -10.26
C GLU A 161 -7.43 -1.52 -9.53
N TYR A 162 -6.13 -1.32 -9.27
CA TYR A 162 -5.32 -2.30 -8.54
C TYR A 162 -5.89 -2.55 -7.14
N LYS A 163 -6.34 -1.49 -6.46
CA LYS A 163 -7.02 -1.62 -5.15
C LYS A 163 -8.35 -2.36 -5.26
N LYS A 164 -9.17 -2.05 -6.27
CA LYS A 164 -10.45 -2.77 -6.52
C LYS A 164 -10.20 -4.25 -6.77
N ILE A 165 -9.26 -4.60 -7.64
CA ILE A 165 -8.91 -6.00 -7.95
C ILE A 165 -8.32 -6.71 -6.73
N LYS A 166 -7.50 -6.04 -5.91
CA LYS A 166 -6.99 -6.61 -4.67
C LYS A 166 -8.12 -6.99 -3.71
N ALA A 167 -9.17 -6.17 -3.60
CA ALA A 167 -10.36 -6.50 -2.81
C ALA A 167 -11.16 -7.65 -3.44
N LYS A 168 -11.38 -7.61 -4.76
CA LYS A 168 -12.07 -8.67 -5.51
C LYS A 168 -11.40 -10.05 -5.34
N LEU A 169 -10.06 -10.11 -5.38
CA LEU A 169 -9.34 -11.37 -5.14
C LEU A 169 -9.60 -11.95 -3.76
N ARG A 170 -9.55 -11.13 -2.72
CA ARG A 170 -9.86 -11.58 -1.35
C ARG A 170 -11.28 -12.14 -1.25
N LEU A 171 -12.24 -11.47 -1.89
CA LEU A 171 -13.62 -11.94 -1.92
C LEU A 171 -13.74 -13.29 -2.65
N LEU A 172 -13.11 -13.44 -3.82
CA LEU A 172 -13.12 -14.69 -4.58
C LEU A 172 -12.47 -15.83 -3.79
N GLU A 173 -11.33 -15.58 -3.14
CA GLU A 173 -10.66 -16.54 -2.26
C GLU A 173 -11.61 -17.00 -1.13
N VAL A 174 -12.27 -16.08 -0.44
CA VAL A 174 -13.24 -16.40 0.63
C VAL A 174 -14.45 -17.18 0.10
N LEU A 175 -15.01 -16.80 -1.04
CA LEU A 175 -16.16 -17.49 -1.64
C LEU A 175 -15.83 -18.93 -2.03
N ILE A 176 -14.64 -19.15 -2.60
CA ILE A 176 -14.15 -20.48 -2.96
C ILE A 176 -13.97 -21.34 -1.70
N SER A 177 -13.25 -20.86 -0.69
CA SER A 177 -13.05 -21.58 0.58
C SER A 177 -14.39 -21.97 1.25
N LYS A 178 -15.39 -21.08 1.19
CA LYS A 178 -16.73 -21.37 1.72
C LYS A 178 -17.46 -22.46 0.93
N GLN A 179 -17.29 -22.50 -0.39
CA GLN A 179 -17.96 -23.49 -1.23
C GLN A 179 -17.30 -24.87 -1.15
N ASP A 180 -15.98 -24.93 -0.94
CA ASP A 180 -15.25 -26.20 -0.77
C ASP A 180 -15.54 -26.86 0.59
N SER A 181 -15.58 -26.08 1.67
CA SER A 181 -16.00 -26.58 2.98
C SER A 181 -17.45 -27.11 2.98
N SER A 182 -18.33 -26.54 2.16
CA SER A 182 -19.73 -26.99 2.04
C SER A 182 -19.92 -28.31 1.29
N LYS A 183 -18.90 -28.79 0.54
CA LYS A 183 -18.95 -30.06 -0.22
C LYS A 183 -18.28 -31.23 0.49
N SER A 184 -17.50 -30.95 1.54
CA SER A 184 -16.73 -31.94 2.29
C SER A 184 -17.49 -32.55 3.49
N ILE A 185 -18.78 -32.27 3.64
CA ILE A 185 -19.70 -32.83 4.64
C ILE A 185 -20.64 -33.80 3.93
#